data_AF-A0A2N3FCS0-F1
#
_entry.id   AF-A0A2N3FCS0-F1
#
_cell.length_a   1.000
_cell.length_b   1.000
_cell.length_c   1.000
_cell.angle_alpha   90.00
_cell.angle_beta   90.00
_cell.angle_gamma   90.00
#
_symmetry.space_group_name_H-M   'P 1'
#
loop_
_entity.id
_entity.type
_entity.pdbx_description
1 polymer ?
#
loop_
_entity_poly.entity_id
_entity_poly.type
_entity_poly.pdbx_seq_one_letter_code
_entity_poly.pdbx_strand_id
1 'polypeptide(L)'
;MAAWVRFADTKATILTAGLAAVATMLVGKSSSIFAAVSAGCVQGYVVGGLGVVAIGALFYTLFQLAMAIGPRTSATSPGLNRFAWPTLLDVTAENLSEHAATVDPRRDAWRQVIDLAAIADRKFRACNRAVWGFVGFVVAAVTCIGTAAALTV
;
A
#
# COMPACT_ATOMS: atom_id res chain seq x y z
N MET A 1 -16.66 5.19 -17.91
CA MET A 1 -16.13 6.02 -16.81
C MET A 1 -15.34 5.16 -15.83
N ALA A 2 -14.05 5.42 -15.66
CA ALA A 2 -13.12 4.63 -14.84
C ALA A 2 -13.14 5.04 -13.36
N ALA A 3 -14.32 5.01 -12.71
CA ALA A 3 -14.46 5.44 -11.31
C ALA A 3 -13.63 4.58 -10.33
N TRP A 4 -13.43 3.30 -10.66
CA TRP A 4 -12.67 2.31 -9.89
C TRP A 4 -11.23 2.73 -9.59
N VAL A 5 -10.56 3.39 -10.55
CA VAL A 5 -9.18 3.88 -10.40
C VAL A 5 -9.15 5.07 -9.45
N ARG A 6 -10.12 6.00 -9.58
CA ARG A 6 -10.24 7.17 -8.68
C ARG A 6 -10.44 6.76 -7.23
N PHE A 7 -11.18 5.68 -6.97
CA PHE A 7 -11.40 5.18 -5.62
C PHE A 7 -10.17 4.50 -5.01
N ALA A 8 -9.21 4.03 -5.80
CA ALA A 8 -7.99 3.42 -5.27
C ALA A 8 -7.12 4.46 -4.55
N ASP A 9 -6.94 5.64 -5.15
CA ASP A 9 -6.16 6.73 -4.57
C ASP A 9 -6.82 7.27 -3.30
N THR A 10 -8.15 7.49 -3.32
CA THR A 10 -8.90 7.92 -2.12
C THR A 10 -8.80 6.91 -0.98
N LYS A 11 -8.91 5.60 -1.27
CA LYS A 11 -8.74 4.55 -0.26
C LYS A 11 -7.34 4.55 0.33
N ALA A 12 -6.31 4.72 -0.50
CA ALA A 12 -4.93 4.83 -0.05
C ALA A 12 -4.75 6.06 0.86
N THR A 13 -5.29 7.23 0.50
CA THR A 13 -5.23 8.44 1.34
C THR A 13 -5.89 8.25 2.70
N ILE A 14 -7.10 7.67 2.74
CA ILE A 14 -7.82 7.39 3.99
C ILE A 14 -7.00 6.43 4.86
N LEU A 15 -6.40 5.39 4.26
CA LEU A 15 -5.55 4.44 4.99
C LEU A 15 -4.31 5.14 5.58
N THR A 16 -3.65 6.03 4.83
CA THR A 16 -2.51 6.81 5.32
C THR A 16 -2.89 7.71 6.49
N ALA A 17 -4.05 8.37 6.42
CA ALA A 17 -4.53 9.21 7.50
C ALA A 17 -4.81 8.39 8.79
N GLY A 18 -5.45 7.22 8.64
CA GLY A 18 -5.67 6.30 9.75
C GLY A 18 -4.36 5.78 10.36
N LEU A 19 -3.38 5.45 9.51
CA LEU A 19 -2.04 5.01 9.92
C LEU A 19 -1.33 6.08 10.74
N ALA A 20 -1.36 7.34 10.28
CA ALA A 20 -0.78 8.47 10.97
C ALA A 20 -1.44 8.68 12.34
N ALA A 21 -2.77 8.63 12.43
CA ALA A 21 -3.49 8.80 13.69
C ALA A 21 -3.08 7.76 14.75
N VAL A 22 -3.02 6.47 14.38
CA VAL A 22 -2.64 5.38 15.29
C VAL A 22 -1.15 5.46 15.65
N ALA A 23 -0.29 5.85 14.71
CA ALA A 23 1.12 6.09 14.99
C ALA A 23 1.32 7.24 15.99
N THR A 24 0.57 8.34 15.86
CA THR A 24 0.59 9.44 16.83
C THR A 24 0.16 8.97 18.22
N MET A 25 -0.85 8.10 18.33
CA MET A 25 -1.24 7.52 19.62
C MET A 25 -0.13 6.70 20.26
N LEU A 26 0.59 5.86 19.49
CA LEU A 26 1.75 5.10 19.96
C LEU A 26 2.87 6.01 20.47
N VAL A 27 3.20 7.06 19.71
CA VAL A 27 4.21 8.05 20.09
C VAL A 27 3.81 8.75 21.39
N GLY A 28 2.54 9.15 21.52
CA GLY A 28 2.02 9.80 22.72
C GLY A 28 2.00 8.91 23.97
N LYS A 29 2.09 7.58 23.82
CA LYS A 29 2.15 6.60 24.93
C LYS A 29 3.50 5.90 25.04
N SER A 30 4.52 6.37 24.32
CA SER A 30 5.86 5.76 24.27
C SER A 30 6.54 5.69 25.64
N SER A 31 6.35 6.68 26.50
CA SER A 31 6.91 6.68 27.87
C SER A 31 6.32 5.56 28.74
N SER A 32 5.00 5.35 28.70
CA SER A 32 4.33 4.25 29.41
C SER A 32 4.76 2.88 28.87
N ILE A 33 4.91 2.75 27.55
CA ILE A 33 5.40 1.52 26.91
C ILE A 33 6.83 1.23 27.37
N PHE A 34 7.71 2.24 27.35
CA PHE A 34 9.10 2.08 27.75
C PHE A 34 9.23 1.75 29.24
N ALA A 35 8.43 2.39 30.09
CA ALA A 35 8.38 2.09 31.53
C ALA A 35 7.91 0.65 31.81
N ALA A 36 6.89 0.18 31.08
CA ALA A 36 6.41 -1.20 31.21
C ALA A 36 7.45 -2.23 30.73
N VAL A 37 8.24 -1.90 29.71
CA VAL A 37 9.32 -2.76 29.21
C VAL A 37 10.52 -2.77 30.17
N SER A 38 10.89 -1.62 30.73
CA SER A 38 12.05 -1.50 31.63
C SER A 38 11.81 -2.10 33.03
N ALA A 39 10.56 -2.37 33.40
CA ALA A 39 10.20 -3.05 34.64
C ALA A 39 10.69 -4.52 34.72
N GLY A 40 11.15 -5.11 33.61
CA GLY A 40 11.94 -6.37 33.59
C GLY A 40 11.17 -7.67 33.90
N CYS A 41 9.87 -7.61 34.21
CA CYS A 41 9.02 -8.78 34.42
C CYS A 41 8.65 -9.49 33.10
N VAL A 42 8.09 -10.70 33.17
CA VAL A 42 7.50 -11.43 32.01
C VAL A 42 6.58 -10.55 31.16
N GLN A 43 5.90 -9.61 31.81
CA GLN A 43 5.02 -8.62 31.20
C GLN A 43 5.75 -7.62 30.29
N GLY A 44 7.00 -7.24 30.61
CA GLY A 44 7.82 -6.38 29.76
C GLY A 44 8.18 -7.04 28.42
N TYR A 45 8.39 -8.36 28.42
CA TYR A 45 8.58 -9.12 27.17
C TYR A 45 7.31 -9.15 26.31
N VAL A 46 6.13 -9.22 26.93
CA VAL A 46 4.84 -9.18 26.21
C VAL A 46 4.61 -7.81 25.56
N VAL A 47 4.79 -6.72 26.32
CA VAL A 47 4.64 -5.35 25.79
C VAL A 47 5.69 -5.06 24.72
N GLY A 48 6.94 -5.46 24.94
CA GLY A 48 8.02 -5.32 23.96
C GLY A 48 7.72 -6.10 22.67
N GLY A 49 7.25 -7.34 22.78
CA GLY A 49 6.85 -8.17 21.64
C GLY A 49 5.69 -7.55 20.85
N LEU A 50 4.64 -7.08 21.53
CA LEU A 50 3.53 -6.36 20.89
C LEU A 50 3.99 -5.07 20.21
N GLY A 51 4.93 -4.34 20.80
CA GLY A 51 5.55 -3.17 20.21
C GLY A 51 6.30 -3.49 18.91
N VAL A 52 7.11 -4.55 18.91
CA VAL A 52 7.82 -5.02 17.70
C VAL A 52 6.84 -5.44 16.61
N VAL A 53 5.77 -6.17 16.97
CA VAL A 53 4.72 -6.56 16.01
C VAL A 53 4.01 -5.33 15.45
N ALA A 54 3.70 -4.33 16.27
CA ALA A 54 3.07 -3.09 15.81
C ALA A 54 3.99 -2.34 14.83
N ILE A 55 5.28 -2.19 15.15
CA ILE A 55 6.27 -1.55 14.27
C ILE A 55 6.41 -2.33 12.94
N GLY A 56 6.48 -3.66 13.01
CA GLY A 56 6.55 -4.51 11.82
C GLY A 56 5.30 -4.35 10.94
N ALA A 57 4.11 -4.33 11.54
CA ALA A 57 2.85 -4.12 10.83
C ALA A 57 2.76 -2.71 10.22
N LEU A 58 3.28 -1.68 10.90
CA LEU A 58 3.39 -0.32 10.38
C LEU A 58 4.24 -0.29 9.10
N PHE A 59 5.46 -0.83 9.15
CA PHE A 59 6.35 -0.85 7.98
C PHE A 59 5.79 -1.71 6.83
N TYR A 60 5.19 -2.86 7.15
CA TYR A 60 4.51 -3.68 6.16
C TYR A 60 3.39 -2.89 5.46
N THR A 61 2.57 -2.15 6.22
CA THR A 61 1.50 -1.32 5.68
C THR A 61 2.05 -0.21 4.79
N LEU A 62 3.08 0.51 5.24
CA LEU A 62 3.74 1.56 4.46
C LEU A 62 4.32 1.02 3.15
N PHE A 63 4.98 -0.14 3.20
CA PHE A 63 5.53 -0.78 2.01
C PHE A 63 4.44 -1.12 0.99
N GLN A 64 3.33 -1.73 1.43
CA GLN A 64 2.23 -2.07 0.53
C GLN A 64 1.52 -0.82 -0.03
N LEU A 65 1.42 0.24 0.78
CA LEU A 65 0.88 1.52 0.35
C LEU A 65 1.77 2.17 -0.72
N ALA A 66 3.09 2.17 -0.52
CA ALA A 66 4.05 2.64 -1.53
C ALA A 66 3.94 1.82 -2.82
N MET A 67 3.77 0.50 -2.73
CA MET A 67 3.55 -0.36 -3.90
C MET A 67 2.20 -0.14 -4.61
N ALA A 68 1.20 0.40 -3.90
CA ALA A 68 -0.12 0.71 -4.44
C ALA A 68 -0.15 2.08 -5.15
N ILE A 69 0.52 3.08 -4.56
CA ILE A 69 0.57 4.47 -5.08
C ILE A 69 1.64 4.61 -6.17
N GLY A 70 2.79 3.94 -6.01
CA GLY A 70 3.95 4.10 -6.87
C GLY A 70 3.64 3.89 -8.36
N PRO A 71 4.25 4.68 -9.26
CA PRO A 71 4.05 4.57 -10.70
C PRO A 71 4.51 3.19 -11.16
N ARG A 72 3.65 2.49 -11.92
CA ARG A 72 3.99 1.19 -12.50
C ARG A 72 4.23 1.33 -13.99
N THR A 73 5.38 0.83 -14.40
CA THR A 73 5.99 1.07 -15.71
C THR A 73 5.95 -0.16 -16.62
N SER A 74 5.37 -1.28 -16.20
CA SER A 74 5.44 -2.53 -16.96
C SER A 74 4.06 -2.88 -17.52
N ALA A 75 3.86 -2.67 -18.82
CA ALA A 75 2.78 -3.30 -19.58
C ALA A 75 3.02 -4.82 -19.62
N THR A 76 1.95 -5.61 -19.64
CA THR A 76 2.06 -7.08 -19.65
C THR A 76 2.26 -7.60 -21.08
N SER A 77 1.77 -6.84 -22.06
CA SER A 77 1.90 -7.15 -23.48
C SER A 77 3.15 -6.50 -24.08
N PRO A 78 4.00 -7.24 -24.84
CA PRO A 78 5.05 -6.63 -25.64
C PRO A 78 4.42 -5.83 -26.78
N GLY A 79 4.55 -4.50 -26.73
CA GLY A 79 4.04 -3.61 -27.77
C GLY A 79 3.77 -2.19 -27.27
N LEU A 80 3.51 -1.29 -28.23
CA LEU A 80 3.11 0.08 -27.94
C LEU A 80 1.73 0.08 -27.26
N ASN A 81 1.62 0.72 -26.10
CA ASN A 81 0.34 0.90 -25.43
C ASN A 81 0.19 2.38 -25.07
N ARG A 82 -0.85 3.03 -25.64
CA ARG A 82 -1.09 4.47 -25.45
C ARG A 82 -1.46 4.86 -24.02
N PHE A 83 -1.85 3.90 -23.19
CA PHE A 83 -2.24 4.12 -21.79
C PHE A 83 -1.24 3.54 -20.79
N ALA A 84 -0.19 2.86 -21.25
CA ALA A 84 0.88 2.39 -20.40
C ALA A 84 2.09 3.32 -20.52
N TRP A 85 2.56 3.80 -19.38
CA TRP A 85 3.89 4.38 -19.25
C TRP A 85 4.88 3.25 -18.95
N PRO A 86 6.13 3.22 -19.45
CA PRO A 86 6.85 4.21 -20.24
C PRO A 86 6.88 3.85 -21.74
N THR A 87 5.96 3.01 -22.24
CA THR A 87 6.03 2.51 -23.63
C THR A 87 5.92 3.58 -24.70
N LEU A 88 5.66 4.84 -24.33
CA LEU A 88 5.61 6.00 -25.22
C LEU A 88 6.82 6.95 -25.11
N LEU A 89 7.71 6.77 -24.13
CA LEU A 89 8.80 7.72 -23.87
C LEU A 89 9.79 7.83 -25.03
N ASP A 90 10.09 6.72 -25.70
CA ASP A 90 11.10 6.63 -26.75
C ASP A 90 10.49 6.37 -28.15
N VAL A 91 9.20 6.66 -28.31
CA VAL A 91 8.45 6.34 -29.54
C VAL A 91 8.34 7.56 -30.46
N THR A 92 8.77 7.40 -31.72
CA THR A 92 8.61 8.43 -32.76
C THR A 92 7.20 8.45 -33.36
N ALA A 93 6.85 9.55 -34.03
CA ALA A 93 5.58 9.66 -34.75
C ALA A 93 5.43 8.60 -35.85
N GLU A 94 6.54 8.22 -36.49
CA GLU A 94 6.61 7.14 -37.48
C GLU A 94 6.26 5.77 -36.88
N ASN A 95 6.79 5.44 -35.70
CA ASN A 95 6.48 4.18 -35.03
C ASN A 95 4.98 4.09 -34.63
N LEU A 96 4.39 5.24 -34.26
CA LEU A 96 2.96 5.34 -33.97
C LEU A 96 2.09 5.16 -35.22
N SER A 97 2.48 5.79 -36.33
CA SER A 97 1.73 5.70 -37.59
C SER A 97 1.83 4.30 -38.20
N GLU A 98 2.99 3.66 -38.13
CA GLU A 98 3.20 2.28 -38.55
C GLU A 98 2.39 1.31 -37.69
N HIS A 99 2.36 1.50 -36.37
CA HIS A 99 1.52 0.68 -35.48
C HIS A 99 0.03 0.84 -35.80
N ALA A 100 -0.44 2.07 -36.04
CA ALA A 100 -1.83 2.34 -36.39
C ALA A 100 -2.22 1.76 -37.77
N ALA A 101 -1.28 1.68 -38.70
CA ALA A 101 -1.50 1.10 -40.03
C ALA A 101 -1.53 -0.44 -40.02
N THR A 102 -0.79 -1.07 -39.10
CA THR A 102 -0.58 -2.53 -39.07
C THR A 102 -1.50 -3.27 -38.12
N VAL A 103 -1.98 -2.62 -37.04
CA VAL A 103 -2.76 -3.26 -35.99
C VAL A 103 -4.24 -2.93 -36.13
N ASP A 104 -5.09 -3.96 -36.07
CA ASP A 104 -6.55 -3.79 -36.01
C ASP A 104 -6.96 -2.97 -34.77
N PRO A 105 -7.61 -1.79 -34.94
CA PRO A 105 -8.00 -0.91 -33.85
C PRO A 105 -8.85 -1.59 -32.77
N ARG A 106 -9.70 -2.57 -33.14
CA ARG A 106 -10.55 -3.28 -32.17
C ARG A 106 -9.74 -4.20 -31.28
N ARG A 107 -8.80 -4.96 -31.86
CA ARG A 107 -7.89 -5.84 -31.10
C ARG A 107 -6.94 -5.04 -30.22
N ASP A 108 -6.42 -3.92 -30.70
CA ASP A 108 -5.57 -3.03 -29.89
C ASP A 108 -6.32 -2.48 -28.68
N ALA A 109 -7.55 -2.00 -28.87
CA ALA A 109 -8.38 -1.52 -27.76
C ALA A 109 -8.60 -2.59 -26.67
N TRP A 110 -8.88 -3.85 -27.06
CA TRP A 110 -9.04 -4.94 -26.09
C TRP A 110 -7.75 -5.30 -25.36
N ARG A 111 -6.59 -5.26 -26.04
CA ARG A 111 -5.27 -5.45 -25.40
C ARG A 111 -5.01 -4.39 -24.35
N GLN A 112 -5.30 -3.14 -24.66
CA GLN A 112 -5.16 -2.03 -23.72
C GLN A 112 -6.07 -2.19 -22.49
N VAL A 113 -7.31 -2.66 -22.69
CA VAL A 113 -8.22 -2.96 -21.57
C VAL A 113 -7.65 -4.07 -20.68
N ILE A 114 -7.07 -5.13 -21.27
CA ILE A 114 -6.44 -6.22 -20.50
C ILE A 114 -5.22 -5.71 -19.71
N ASP A 115 -4.34 -4.92 -20.32
CA ASP A 115 -3.19 -4.35 -19.63
C ASP A 115 -3.62 -3.42 -18.48
N LEU A 116 -4.61 -2.56 -18.71
CA LEU A 116 -5.17 -1.68 -17.68
C LEU A 116 -5.81 -2.48 -16.54
N ALA A 117 -6.55 -3.54 -16.85
CA ALA A 117 -7.14 -4.43 -15.85
C ALA A 117 -6.06 -5.12 -15.01
N ALA A 118 -4.97 -5.59 -15.62
CA ALA A 118 -3.85 -6.22 -14.92
C ALA A 118 -3.08 -5.24 -14.01
N ILE A 119 -2.94 -3.97 -14.43
CA ILE A 119 -2.36 -2.91 -13.59
C ILE A 119 -3.29 -2.61 -12.41
N ALA A 120 -4.59 -2.46 -12.66
CA ALA A 120 -5.59 -2.18 -11.64
C ALA A 120 -5.65 -3.30 -10.59
N ASP A 121 -5.74 -4.56 -11.02
CA ASP A 121 -5.79 -5.72 -10.13
C ASP A 121 -4.56 -5.80 -9.21
N ARG A 122 -3.36 -5.53 -9.75
CA ARG A 122 -2.13 -5.47 -8.92
C ARG A 122 -2.15 -4.33 -7.90
N LYS A 123 -2.68 -3.15 -8.25
CA LYS A 123 -2.89 -2.03 -7.30
C LYS A 123 -3.90 -2.40 -6.22
N PHE A 124 -5.02 -3.01 -6.60
CA PHE A 124 -6.04 -3.48 -5.66
C PHE A 124 -5.49 -4.53 -4.70
N ARG A 125 -4.66 -5.48 -5.17
CA ARG A 125 -4.02 -6.47 -4.30
C ARG A 125 -3.01 -5.85 -3.32
N ALA A 126 -2.26 -4.84 -3.73
CA ALA A 126 -1.38 -4.10 -2.83
C ALA A 126 -2.20 -3.32 -1.77
N CYS A 127 -3.24 -2.62 -2.19
CA CYS A 127 -4.15 -1.91 -1.29
C CYS A 127 -4.85 -2.87 -0.30
N ASN A 128 -5.33 -4.02 -0.76
CA ASN A 128 -5.94 -5.04 0.10
C ASN A 128 -4.95 -5.56 1.15
N ARG A 129 -3.70 -5.82 0.76
CA ARG A 129 -2.65 -6.21 1.71
C ARG A 129 -2.33 -5.09 2.71
N ALA A 130 -2.33 -3.83 2.26
CA ALA A 130 -2.16 -2.69 3.15
C ALA A 130 -3.30 -2.58 4.19
N VAL A 131 -4.55 -2.89 3.82
CA VAL A 131 -5.68 -2.93 4.76
C VAL A 131 -5.45 -3.97 5.86
N TRP A 132 -5.04 -5.19 5.50
CA TRP A 132 -4.73 -6.23 6.50
C TRP A 132 -3.55 -5.87 7.39
N GLY A 133 -2.51 -5.25 6.81
CA GLY A 133 -1.39 -4.69 7.58
C GLY A 133 -1.87 -3.64 8.59
N PHE A 134 -2.74 -2.73 8.15
CA PHE A 134 -3.30 -1.68 8.98
C PHE A 134 -4.14 -2.25 10.13
N VAL A 135 -5.00 -3.23 9.85
CA VAL A 135 -5.79 -3.92 10.91
C VAL A 135 -4.85 -4.57 11.92
N GLY A 136 -3.82 -5.29 11.47
CA GLY A 136 -2.81 -5.87 12.36
C GLY A 136 -2.09 -4.82 13.20
N PHE A 137 -1.75 -3.68 12.60
CA PHE A 137 -1.14 -2.54 13.30
C PHE A 137 -2.06 -1.97 14.37
N VAL A 138 -3.33 -1.70 14.06
CA VAL A 138 -4.30 -1.16 15.03
C VAL A 138 -4.48 -2.12 16.20
N VAL A 139 -4.69 -3.41 15.93
CA VAL A 139 -4.89 -4.40 16.99
C VAL A 139 -3.64 -4.46 17.88
N ALA A 140 -2.45 -4.63 17.29
CA ALA A 140 -1.20 -4.71 18.04
C ALA A 140 -0.92 -3.43 18.86
N ALA A 141 -1.15 -2.25 18.26
CA ALA A 141 -0.94 -0.96 18.91
C ALA A 141 -1.88 -0.76 20.10
N VAL A 142 -3.18 -1.03 19.93
CA VAL A 142 -4.18 -0.90 21.00
C VAL A 142 -3.90 -1.90 22.11
N THR A 143 -3.59 -3.16 21.78
CA THR A 143 -3.24 -4.16 22.80
C THR A 143 -1.95 -3.81 23.53
N CYS A 144 -0.94 -3.26 22.83
CA CYS A 144 0.32 -2.81 23.43
C CYS A 144 0.08 -1.67 24.42
N ILE A 145 -0.68 -0.65 24.02
CA ILE A 145 -1.02 0.48 24.89
C ILE A 145 -1.87 0.03 26.07
N GLY A 146 -2.88 -0.81 25.84
CA GLY A 146 -3.76 -1.31 26.90
C GLY A 146 -3.02 -2.18 27.93
N THR A 147 -2.14 -3.06 27.48
CA THR A 147 -1.29 -3.86 28.37
C THR A 147 -0.28 -2.99 29.11
N ALA A 148 0.41 -2.07 28.42
CA ALA A 148 1.32 -1.14 29.07
C ALA A 148 0.60 -0.31 30.16
N ALA A 149 -0.57 0.23 29.84
CA ALA A 149 -1.36 1.02 30.79
C ALA A 149 -1.76 0.21 32.03
N ALA A 150 -2.27 -1.01 31.85
CA ALA A 150 -2.70 -1.88 32.95
C ALA A 150 -1.54 -2.30 33.88
N LEU A 151 -0.30 -2.26 33.39
CA LEU A 151 0.89 -2.65 34.14
C LEU A 151 1.58 -1.47 34.85
N THR A 152 1.30 -0.24 34.39
CA THR A 152 1.83 1.00 34.97
C THR A 152 0.90 1.65 36.00
N VAL A 153 -0.32 1.12 36.18
CA VAL A 153 -1.28 1.49 37.23
C VAL A 153 -1.04 0.62 38.45
#